data_AF-A0A0F8D7S8-F1
#
_entry.id   AF-A0A0F8D7S8-F1
#
_cell.length_a   1.000
_cell.length_b   1.000
_cell.length_c   1.000
_cell.angle_alpha   90.00
_cell.angle_beta   90.00
_cell.angle_gamma   90.00
#
_symmetry.space_group_name_H-M   'P 1'
#
loop_
_entity.id
_entity.type
_entity.pdbx_description
1 polymer ?
#
loop_
_entity_poly.entity_id
_entity_poly.type
_entity_poly.pdbx_seq_one_letter_code
_entity_poly.pdbx_strand_id
1 'polypeptide(L)'
;MADIADAFGIIRAGLHEEDLGVVENSDNVTKCWTSLKERYNGSTHRRHFGILSNIKRDMEWQEDDTASKKWFNLRDKMEDIPGLESLTNDTTMGNFVIRIFIDLWISRLPSHIAKIFEKNVRQGAGTWNEVMMNIDDDIAMMPKSWKAGANKEPAKTRYGNKNQPRPTCQFCNKVGHTEDVCRNKASWDNRKINANMSFMDNQTTEK
;
A
#
# COMPACT_ATOMS: atom_id res chain seq x y z
N MET A 1 -9.42 -53.50 -7.18
CA MET A 1 -8.39 -52.70 -6.48
C MET A 1 -8.00 -51.60 -7.44
N ALA A 2 -8.16 -50.33 -7.06
CA ALA A 2 -7.69 -49.22 -7.92
C ALA A 2 -6.17 -49.32 -8.06
N ASP A 3 -5.66 -49.19 -9.28
CA ASP A 3 -4.22 -49.29 -9.56
C ASP A 3 -3.49 -48.14 -8.85
N ILE A 4 -2.34 -48.43 -8.25
CA ILE A 4 -1.47 -47.43 -7.61
C ILE A 4 -1.09 -46.35 -8.65
N ALA A 5 -0.94 -46.74 -9.91
CA ALA A 5 -0.70 -45.82 -11.02
C ALA A 5 -1.88 -44.85 -11.24
N ASP A 6 -3.13 -45.34 -11.18
CA ASP A 6 -4.33 -44.51 -11.32
C ASP A 6 -4.45 -43.51 -10.16
N ALA A 7 -4.15 -43.95 -8.94
CA ALA A 7 -4.19 -43.08 -7.77
C ALA A 7 -3.16 -41.94 -7.85
N PHE A 8 -1.94 -42.21 -8.31
CA PHE A 8 -0.95 -41.17 -8.59
C PHE A 8 -1.36 -40.29 -9.77
N GLY A 9 -2.01 -40.85 -10.80
CA GLY A 9 -2.55 -40.10 -11.94
C GLY A 9 -3.58 -39.06 -11.50
N ILE A 10 -4.52 -39.45 -10.63
CA ILE A 10 -5.52 -38.55 -10.06
C ILE A 10 -4.86 -37.45 -9.22
N ILE A 11 -3.87 -37.79 -8.40
CA ILE A 11 -3.14 -36.80 -7.60
C ILE A 11 -2.41 -35.79 -8.50
N ARG A 12 -1.67 -36.24 -9.53
CA ARG A 12 -0.96 -35.34 -10.46
C ARG A 12 -1.91 -34.39 -11.21
N ALA A 13 -3.07 -34.89 -11.64
CA ALA A 13 -4.05 -34.07 -12.36
C ALA A 13 -4.62 -32.92 -11.51
N GLY A 14 -4.56 -33.03 -10.17
CA GLY A 14 -5.05 -32.02 -9.24
C GLY A 14 -3.99 -31.07 -8.68
N LEU A 15 -2.72 -31.19 -9.07
CA LEU A 15 -1.61 -30.38 -8.51
C LEU A 15 -1.13 -29.29 -9.46
N HIS A 16 -0.64 -28.20 -8.89
CA HIS A 16 0.13 -27.19 -9.62
C HIS A 16 1.54 -27.70 -9.93
N GLU A 17 2.17 -27.20 -11.01
CA GLU A 17 3.49 -27.65 -11.49
C GLU A 17 4.58 -27.60 -10.40
N GLU A 18 4.51 -26.60 -9.50
CA GLU A 18 5.45 -26.43 -8.39
C GLU A 18 5.40 -27.56 -7.33
N ASP A 19 4.31 -28.33 -7.30
CA ASP A 19 4.09 -29.40 -6.33
C ASP A 19 4.20 -30.81 -6.93
N LEU A 20 4.39 -30.93 -8.25
CA LEU A 20 4.55 -32.22 -8.94
C LEU A 20 5.79 -33.00 -8.45
N GLY A 21 6.85 -32.30 -8.04
CA GLY A 21 8.06 -32.92 -7.50
C GLY A 21 7.84 -33.72 -6.20
N VAL A 22 6.74 -33.50 -5.47
CA VAL A 22 6.38 -34.33 -4.30
C VAL A 22 5.89 -35.71 -4.72
N VAL A 23 5.20 -35.76 -5.87
CA VAL A 23 4.65 -37.00 -6.42
C VAL A 23 5.72 -37.81 -7.13
N GLU A 24 6.64 -37.15 -7.84
CA GLU A 24 7.75 -37.80 -8.56
C GLU A 24 8.73 -38.52 -7.62
N ASN A 25 8.88 -38.03 -6.39
CA ASN A 25 9.80 -38.58 -5.40
C ASN A 25 9.15 -39.58 -4.42
N SER A 26 7.87 -39.95 -4.62
CA SER A 26 7.14 -40.82 -3.70
C SER A 26 6.71 -42.13 -4.36
N ASP A 27 7.10 -43.25 -3.74
CA ASP A 27 6.75 -44.62 -4.14
C ASP A 27 5.42 -45.10 -3.52
N ASN A 28 4.90 -44.38 -2.53
CA ASN A 28 3.71 -44.74 -1.78
C ASN A 28 2.66 -43.62 -1.85
N VAL A 29 1.47 -43.94 -2.38
CA VAL A 29 0.36 -43.00 -2.54
C VAL A 29 -0.09 -42.41 -1.21
N THR A 30 -0.15 -43.20 -0.15
CA THR A 30 -0.54 -42.73 1.19
C THR A 30 0.50 -41.78 1.74
N LYS A 31 1.82 -42.06 1.61
CA LYS A 31 2.87 -41.13 2.03
C LYS A 31 2.89 -39.85 1.21
N CYS A 32 2.66 -39.96 -0.10
CA CYS A 32 2.52 -38.81 -1.00
C CYS A 32 1.35 -37.94 -0.54
N TRP A 33 0.18 -38.53 -0.31
CA TRP A 33 -1.01 -37.83 0.13
C TRP A 33 -0.84 -37.19 1.51
N THR A 34 -0.18 -37.86 2.45
CA THR A 34 0.15 -37.30 3.76
C THR A 34 1.12 -36.13 3.62
N SER A 35 2.16 -36.24 2.78
CA SER A 35 3.15 -35.17 2.55
C SER A 35 2.52 -33.97 1.84
N LEU A 36 1.62 -34.21 0.89
CA LEU A 36 0.83 -33.17 0.23
C LEU A 36 -0.14 -32.53 1.22
N LYS A 37 -0.83 -33.32 2.05
CA LYS A 37 -1.66 -32.79 3.14
C LYS A 37 -0.83 -31.97 4.12
N GLU A 38 0.37 -32.38 4.51
CA GLU A 38 1.26 -31.60 5.36
C GLU A 38 1.76 -30.34 4.65
N ARG A 39 2.00 -30.39 3.35
CA ARG A 39 2.40 -29.22 2.57
C ARG A 39 1.25 -28.21 2.42
N TYR A 40 0.03 -28.68 2.18
CA TYR A 40 -1.16 -27.85 2.00
C TYR A 40 -1.85 -27.45 3.32
N ASN A 41 -1.82 -28.28 4.37
CA ASN A 41 -2.31 -27.96 5.71
C ASN A 41 -1.25 -27.32 6.62
N GLY A 42 0.04 -27.56 6.39
CA GLY A 42 1.06 -27.49 7.46
C GLY A 42 2.01 -26.30 7.44
N SER A 43 1.94 -25.39 6.48
CA SER A 43 2.66 -24.13 6.69
C SER A 43 1.74 -23.15 7.41
N THR A 44 1.68 -23.26 8.74
CA THR A 44 1.16 -22.20 9.63
C THR A 44 1.71 -20.84 9.19
N HIS A 45 2.96 -20.83 8.74
CA HIS A 45 3.62 -19.68 8.12
C HIS A 45 2.94 -19.18 6.83
N ARG A 46 2.66 -20.04 5.82
CA ARG A 46 1.88 -19.64 4.63
C ARG A 46 0.46 -19.19 4.98
N ARG A 47 -0.20 -19.87 5.92
CA ARG A 47 -1.52 -19.47 6.42
C ARG A 47 -1.47 -18.07 7.04
N HIS A 48 -0.49 -17.81 7.91
CA HIS A 48 -0.25 -16.49 8.49
C HIS A 48 0.05 -15.45 7.41
N PHE A 49 0.85 -15.77 6.39
CA PHE A 49 1.09 -14.86 5.26
C PHE A 49 -0.17 -14.54 4.47
N GLY A 50 -1.05 -15.52 4.23
CA GLY A 50 -2.34 -15.30 3.58
C GLY A 50 -3.25 -14.40 4.42
N ILE A 51 -3.37 -14.67 5.72
CA ILE A 51 -4.15 -13.86 6.66
C ILE A 51 -3.61 -12.42 6.73
N LEU A 52 -2.28 -12.26 6.87
CA LEU A 52 -1.65 -10.95 6.88
C LEU A 52 -1.88 -10.20 5.56
N SER A 53 -1.81 -10.87 4.41
CA SER A 53 -2.06 -10.24 3.12
C SER A 53 -3.51 -9.76 3.00
N ASN A 54 -4.47 -10.52 3.52
CA ASN A 54 -5.87 -10.12 3.58
C ASN A 54 -6.07 -8.91 4.49
N ILE A 55 -5.57 -8.94 5.73
CA ILE A 55 -5.61 -7.81 6.68
C ILE A 55 -5.01 -6.56 6.05
N LYS A 56 -3.86 -6.71 5.39
CA LYS A 56 -3.14 -5.63 4.71
C LYS A 56 -3.98 -4.95 3.64
N ARG A 57 -4.74 -5.73 2.86
CA ARG A 57 -5.69 -5.23 1.86
C ARG A 57 -6.88 -4.56 2.52
N ASP A 58 -7.41 -5.14 3.60
CA ASP A 58 -8.55 -4.57 4.32
C ASP A 58 -8.21 -3.24 5.01
N MET A 59 -6.94 -3.00 5.34
CA MET A 59 -6.44 -1.72 5.85
C MET A 59 -6.43 -0.60 4.80
N GLU A 60 -6.47 -0.91 3.50
CA GLU A 60 -6.48 0.12 2.45
C GLU A 60 -7.79 0.91 2.48
N TRP A 61 -7.73 2.23 2.22
CA TRP A 61 -8.88 3.13 2.32
C TRP A 61 -9.55 3.39 0.96
N GLN A 62 -10.88 3.38 0.94
CA GLN A 62 -11.76 3.70 -0.19
C GLN A 62 -12.66 4.89 0.13
N GLU A 63 -13.25 5.53 -0.88
CA GLU A 63 -13.97 6.81 -0.71
C GLU A 63 -15.21 6.71 0.21
N ASP A 64 -15.91 5.57 0.18
CA ASP A 64 -17.13 5.31 0.96
C ASP A 64 -16.87 4.50 2.24
N ASP A 65 -15.60 4.35 2.61
CA ASP A 65 -15.25 3.64 3.84
C ASP A 65 -15.61 4.44 5.09
N THR A 66 -16.01 3.70 6.13
CA THR A 66 -16.07 4.20 7.51
C THR A 66 -15.07 3.44 8.37
N ALA A 67 -14.38 4.16 9.24
CA ALA A 67 -13.40 3.65 10.18
C ALA A 67 -14.04 2.62 11.12
N SER A 68 -15.24 2.90 11.66
CA SER A 68 -15.98 1.96 12.51
C SER A 68 -16.23 0.62 11.82
N LYS A 69 -16.80 0.63 10.62
CA LYS A 69 -17.10 -0.60 9.87
C LYS A 69 -15.85 -1.39 9.53
N LYS A 70 -14.80 -0.71 9.06
CA LYS A 70 -13.52 -1.38 8.78
C LYS A 70 -12.89 -1.95 10.03
N TRP A 71 -12.99 -1.23 11.16
CA TRP A 71 -12.49 -1.69 12.44
C TRP A 71 -13.20 -2.97 12.91
N PHE A 72 -14.53 -3.03 12.81
CA PHE A 72 -15.27 -4.27 13.11
C PHE A 72 -14.84 -5.42 12.20
N ASN A 73 -14.76 -5.21 10.88
CA ASN A 73 -14.32 -6.24 9.95
C ASN A 73 -12.89 -6.75 10.24
N LEU A 74 -11.99 -5.85 10.64
CA LEU A 74 -10.62 -6.21 11.00
C LEU A 74 -10.57 -6.97 12.32
N ARG A 75 -11.42 -6.63 13.28
CA ARG A 75 -11.57 -7.36 14.54
C ARG A 75 -12.09 -8.77 14.34
N ASP A 76 -13.16 -8.94 13.57
CA ASP A 76 -13.73 -10.26 13.30
C ASP A 76 -12.68 -11.19 12.69
N LYS A 77 -11.87 -10.67 11.76
CA LYS A 77 -10.75 -11.42 11.17
C LYS A 77 -9.61 -11.72 12.14
N MET A 78 -9.43 -10.90 13.18
CA MET A 78 -8.48 -11.19 14.26
C MET A 78 -9.02 -12.26 15.21
N GLU A 79 -10.35 -12.39 15.36
CA GLU A 79 -10.97 -13.43 16.20
C GLU A 79 -10.65 -14.82 15.66
N ASP A 80 -10.66 -14.96 14.34
CA ASP A 80 -10.35 -16.21 13.64
C ASP A 80 -8.87 -16.62 13.73
N ILE A 81 -8.00 -15.78 14.31
CA ILE A 81 -6.56 -16.04 14.45
C ILE A 81 -6.27 -16.59 15.85
N PRO A 82 -5.72 -17.82 15.94
CA PRO A 82 -5.33 -18.39 17.23
C PRO A 82 -4.41 -17.46 18.04
N GLY A 83 -4.83 -17.13 19.26
CA GLY A 83 -4.09 -16.26 20.20
C GLY A 83 -4.43 -14.76 20.12
N LEU A 84 -5.32 -14.33 19.21
CA LEU A 84 -5.80 -12.95 19.11
C LEU A 84 -7.29 -12.79 19.45
N GLU A 85 -7.96 -13.86 19.88
CA GLU A 85 -9.40 -13.89 20.16
C GLU A 85 -9.79 -12.83 21.20
N SER A 86 -8.97 -12.68 22.25
CA SER A 86 -9.22 -11.72 23.34
C SER A 86 -9.10 -10.24 22.93
N LEU A 87 -8.47 -9.95 21.79
CA LEU A 87 -8.29 -8.59 21.27
C LEU A 87 -9.54 -8.07 20.56
N THR A 88 -10.52 -8.95 20.32
CA THR A 88 -11.72 -8.66 19.55
C THR A 88 -12.87 -8.12 20.39
N ASN A 89 -12.70 -7.97 21.71
CA ASN A 89 -13.67 -7.29 22.57
C ASN A 89 -13.56 -5.76 22.45
N ASP A 90 -14.55 -5.03 22.97
CA ASP A 90 -14.44 -3.57 23.06
C ASP A 90 -13.33 -3.20 24.06
N THR A 91 -12.15 -3.01 23.50
CA THR A 91 -10.90 -2.88 24.22
C THR A 91 -10.62 -1.42 24.46
N THR A 92 -10.02 -1.14 25.61
CA THR A 92 -9.60 0.22 25.93
C THR A 92 -8.41 0.63 25.08
N MET A 93 -8.24 1.95 24.94
CA MET A 93 -7.05 2.56 24.36
C MET A 93 -5.73 2.15 25.05
N GLY A 94 -5.76 1.44 26.18
CA GLY A 94 -4.60 0.87 26.85
C GLY A 94 -4.05 -0.41 26.21
N ASN A 95 -4.79 -1.07 25.31
CA ASN A 95 -4.33 -2.31 24.67
C ASN A 95 -3.17 -2.04 23.69
N PHE A 96 -1.97 -2.49 24.06
CA PHE A 96 -0.74 -2.26 23.28
C PHE A 96 -0.73 -2.95 21.92
N VAL A 97 -1.28 -4.16 21.81
CA VAL A 97 -1.29 -4.90 20.53
C VAL A 97 -2.19 -4.20 19.52
N ILE A 98 -3.34 -3.71 19.97
CA ILE A 98 -4.25 -2.94 19.11
C ILE A 98 -3.61 -1.62 18.70
N ARG A 99 -2.88 -0.94 19.60
CA ARG A 99 -2.10 0.25 19.20
C ARG A 99 -1.14 -0.05 18.05
N ILE A 100 -0.39 -1.14 18.12
CA ILE A 100 0.51 -1.55 17.03
C ILE A 100 -0.28 -1.77 15.74
N PHE A 101 -1.43 -2.45 15.82
CA PHE A 101 -2.27 -2.70 14.66
C PHE A 101 -2.79 -1.39 14.03
N ILE A 102 -3.26 -0.45 14.85
CA ILE A 102 -3.73 0.86 14.40
C ILE A 102 -2.60 1.69 13.82
N ASP A 103 -1.41 1.70 14.41
CA ASP A 103 -0.24 2.39 13.86
C ASP A 103 0.15 1.82 12.48
N LEU A 104 0.11 0.49 12.34
CA LEU A 104 0.29 -0.18 11.05
C LEU A 104 -0.79 0.20 10.04
N TRP A 105 -2.05 0.30 10.48
CA TRP A 105 -3.14 0.75 9.64
C TRP A 105 -2.92 2.19 9.16
N ILE A 106 -2.61 3.11 10.07
CA ILE A 106 -2.31 4.52 9.77
C ILE A 106 -1.24 4.66 8.68
N SER A 107 -0.19 3.83 8.74
CA SER A 107 0.90 3.85 7.75
C SER A 107 0.47 3.53 6.30
N ARG A 108 -0.73 2.97 6.13
CA ARG A 108 -1.31 2.58 4.84
C ARG A 108 -2.40 3.54 4.35
N LEU A 109 -2.84 4.47 5.20
CA LEU A 109 -3.92 5.37 4.87
C LEU A 109 -3.44 6.51 3.97
N PRO A 110 -4.31 7.05 3.09
CA PRO A 110 -4.05 8.31 2.42
C PRO A 110 -3.71 9.40 3.46
N SER A 111 -2.75 10.26 3.15
CA SER A 111 -2.15 11.18 4.14
C SER A 111 -3.15 12.07 4.88
N HIS A 112 -4.29 12.39 4.25
CA HIS A 112 -5.31 13.23 4.86
C HIS A 112 -6.18 12.44 5.86
N ILE A 113 -6.50 11.18 5.57
CA ILE A 113 -7.17 10.26 6.49
C ILE A 113 -6.23 9.87 7.64
N ALA A 114 -4.97 9.56 7.33
CA ALA A 114 -3.94 9.22 8.32
C ALA A 114 -3.84 10.29 9.42
N LYS A 115 -3.86 11.57 9.06
CA LYS A 115 -3.82 12.68 10.02
C LYS A 115 -5.02 12.71 10.97
N ILE A 116 -6.21 12.32 10.49
CA ILE A 116 -7.42 12.25 11.32
C ILE A 116 -7.29 11.11 12.33
N PHE A 117 -6.84 9.94 11.86
CA PHE A 117 -6.55 8.82 12.74
C PHE A 117 -5.50 9.20 13.78
N GLU A 118 -4.35 9.75 13.38
CA GLU A 118 -3.28 10.17 14.30
C GLU A 118 -3.76 11.15 15.36
N LYS A 119 -4.59 12.14 14.99
CA LYS A 119 -5.20 13.10 15.91
C LYS A 119 -6.04 12.35 16.96
N ASN A 120 -6.98 11.53 16.51
CA ASN A 120 -7.91 10.81 17.39
C ASN A 120 -7.21 9.75 18.24
N VAL A 121 -6.18 9.09 17.74
CA VAL A 121 -5.39 8.10 18.51
C VAL A 121 -4.54 8.77 19.59
N ARG A 122 -3.94 9.93 19.29
CA ARG A 122 -3.13 10.67 20.28
C ARG A 122 -3.96 11.32 21.37
N GLN A 123 -5.15 11.80 21.03
CA GLN A 123 -6.04 12.54 21.93
C GLN A 123 -7.13 11.65 22.54
N GLY A 124 -7.29 10.43 22.04
CA GLY A 124 -8.36 9.52 22.42
C GLY A 124 -8.22 9.00 23.84
N ALA A 125 -9.38 8.83 24.47
CA ALA A 125 -9.56 8.12 25.73
C ALA A 125 -10.75 7.16 25.56
N GLY A 126 -10.93 6.23 26.51
CA GLY A 126 -12.02 5.27 26.44
C GLY A 126 -11.70 4.07 25.54
N THR A 127 -12.65 3.67 24.71
CA THR A 127 -12.54 2.44 23.89
C THR A 127 -12.16 2.71 22.45
N TRP A 128 -11.61 1.70 21.78
CA TRP A 128 -11.29 1.82 20.35
C TRP A 128 -12.53 2.04 19.49
N ASN A 129 -13.69 1.52 19.89
CA ASN A 129 -14.95 1.78 19.19
C ASN A 129 -15.30 3.28 19.20
N GLU A 130 -15.19 3.93 20.36
CA GLU A 130 -15.42 5.37 20.50
C GLU A 130 -14.47 6.18 19.64
N VAL A 131 -13.19 5.80 19.62
CA VAL A 131 -12.18 6.45 18.76
C VAL A 131 -12.52 6.32 17.28
N MET A 132 -12.98 5.14 16.82
CA MET A 132 -13.37 4.96 15.42
C MET A 132 -14.61 5.76 15.05
N MET A 133 -15.59 5.89 15.96
CA MET A 133 -16.76 6.75 15.74
C MET A 133 -16.36 8.23 15.62
N ASN A 134 -15.47 8.72 16.49
CA ASN A 134 -14.97 10.09 16.41
C ASN A 134 -14.20 10.36 15.10
N ILE A 135 -13.45 9.36 14.61
CA ILE A 135 -12.80 9.43 13.30
C ILE A 135 -13.83 9.54 12.18
N ASP A 136 -14.91 8.75 12.24
CA ASP A 136 -15.99 8.82 11.25
C ASP A 136 -16.65 10.20 11.22
N ASP A 137 -16.91 10.78 12.40
CA ASP A 137 -17.45 12.13 12.53
C ASP A 137 -16.48 13.18 11.92
N ASP A 138 -15.19 13.12 12.26
CA ASP A 138 -14.16 14.01 11.69
C ASP A 138 -14.06 13.87 10.16
N ILE A 139 -14.17 12.65 9.62
CA ILE A 139 -14.16 12.39 8.17
C ILE A 139 -15.42 12.96 7.51
N ALA A 140 -16.59 12.80 8.14
CA ALA A 140 -17.86 13.34 7.64
C ALA A 140 -17.85 14.87 7.56
N MET A 141 -17.14 15.52 8.49
CA MET A 141 -16.96 16.98 8.51
C MET A 141 -15.91 17.49 7.50
N MET A 142 -15.20 16.62 6.79
CA MET A 142 -14.19 17.07 5.82
C MET A 142 -14.81 17.76 4.59
N PRO A 143 -14.10 18.76 4.02
CA PRO A 143 -14.48 19.37 2.75
C PRO A 143 -14.56 18.33 1.63
N LYS A 144 -15.62 18.36 0.82
CA LYS A 144 -15.81 17.45 -0.33
C LYS A 144 -14.64 17.47 -1.33
N SER A 145 -13.91 18.59 -1.41
CA SER A 145 -12.71 18.73 -2.26
C SER A 145 -11.58 17.77 -1.89
N TRP A 146 -11.56 17.25 -0.65
CA TRP A 146 -10.57 16.27 -0.20
C TRP A 146 -11.00 14.83 -0.52
N LYS A 147 -12.30 14.58 -0.73
CA LYS A 147 -12.82 13.28 -1.20
C LYS A 147 -12.50 13.05 -2.68
N ALA A 148 -12.60 14.10 -3.50
CA ALA A 148 -12.30 14.07 -4.94
C ALA A 148 -10.80 13.97 -5.30
N GLY A 149 -9.90 13.91 -4.32
CA GLY A 149 -8.45 13.92 -4.53
C GLY A 149 -7.82 12.58 -4.95
N ALA A 150 -8.58 11.47 -4.90
CA ALA A 150 -8.06 10.12 -5.17
C ALA A 150 -7.76 9.85 -6.66
N ASN A 151 -8.32 10.64 -7.59
CA ASN A 151 -8.15 10.48 -9.04
C ASN A 151 -7.36 11.61 -9.72
N LYS A 152 -6.40 12.21 -9.02
CA LYS A 152 -5.36 12.98 -9.69
C LYS A 152 -4.06 12.19 -9.60
N GLU A 153 -3.53 11.82 -10.77
CA GLU A 153 -2.16 11.31 -10.92
C GLU A 153 -1.23 12.01 -9.93
N PRO A 154 -0.29 11.27 -9.31
CA PRO A 154 0.59 11.86 -8.31
C PRO A 154 1.37 13.00 -8.98
N ALA A 155 0.97 14.23 -8.70
CA ALA A 155 1.76 15.39 -9.02
C ALA A 155 3.12 15.17 -8.37
N LYS A 156 4.15 15.00 -9.20
CA LYS A 156 5.52 14.78 -8.75
C LYS A 156 5.86 15.81 -7.66
N THR A 157 6.03 15.26 -6.47
CA THR A 157 6.68 15.72 -5.22
C THR A 157 7.29 17.12 -5.16
N ARG A 158 7.25 17.71 -3.95
CA ARG A 158 8.45 18.33 -3.36
C ARG A 158 8.39 18.29 -1.82
N TYR A 159 8.90 17.19 -1.26
CA TYR A 159 9.37 17.15 0.13
C TYR A 159 10.63 18.02 0.23
N GLY A 160 10.52 19.17 0.89
CA GLY A 160 11.68 19.98 1.26
C GLY A 160 12.32 19.45 2.53
N ASN A 161 13.36 18.63 2.38
CA ASN A 161 14.25 18.25 3.47
C ASN A 161 15.00 19.50 3.97
N LYS A 162 14.72 19.95 5.21
CA LYS A 162 15.17 21.27 5.72
C LYS A 162 16.69 21.41 5.91
N ASN A 163 17.47 20.33 5.75
CA ASN A 163 18.91 20.31 6.02
C ASN A 163 19.81 19.94 4.83
N GLN A 164 19.29 19.88 3.59
CA GLN A 164 20.16 19.74 2.41
C GLN A 164 20.57 21.11 1.87
N PRO A 165 21.86 21.33 1.52
CA PRO A 165 22.30 22.57 0.88
C PRO A 165 21.47 22.78 -0.38
N ARG A 166 20.73 23.90 -0.41
CA ARG A 166 19.85 24.22 -1.52
C ARG A 166 20.72 24.35 -2.79
N PRO A 167 20.38 23.67 -3.89
CA PRO A 167 21.16 23.77 -5.11
C PRO A 167 21.18 25.22 -5.59
N THR A 168 22.36 25.68 -6.03
CA THR A 168 22.54 27.00 -6.64
C THR A 168 22.62 26.82 -8.14
N CYS A 169 21.79 27.55 -8.88
CA CYS A 169 21.77 27.50 -10.33
C CYS A 169 23.06 28.12 -10.90
N GLN A 170 23.84 27.38 -11.70
CA GLN A 170 25.07 27.90 -12.29
C GLN A 170 24.82 28.94 -13.40
N PHE A 171 23.63 28.97 -14.00
CA PHE A 171 23.28 29.95 -15.04
C PHE A 171 22.87 31.32 -14.47
N CYS A 172 22.07 31.34 -13.40
CA CYS A 172 21.55 32.60 -12.83
C CYS A 172 22.04 32.91 -11.41
N ASN A 173 22.89 32.06 -10.84
CA ASN A 173 23.46 32.18 -9.50
C ASN A 173 22.43 32.30 -8.35
N LYS A 174 21.17 31.89 -8.57
CA LYS A 174 20.12 31.88 -7.55
C LYS A 174 20.01 30.53 -6.87
N VAL A 175 19.82 30.57 -5.55
CA VAL A 175 19.64 29.40 -4.68
C VAL A 175 18.21 28.86 -4.80
N GLY A 176 18.04 27.53 -4.75
CA GLY A 176 16.75 26.84 -4.70
C GLY A 176 16.33 26.11 -5.99
N HIS A 177 17.16 26.13 -7.03
CA HIS A 177 16.96 25.36 -8.25
C HIS A 177 18.29 25.08 -8.96
N THR A 178 18.33 24.04 -9.77
CA THR A 178 19.46 23.67 -10.63
C THR A 178 19.31 24.30 -12.02
N GLU A 179 20.36 24.28 -12.83
CA GLU A 179 20.38 24.93 -14.15
C GLU A 179 19.36 24.37 -15.15
N ASP A 180 19.10 23.06 -15.11
CA ASP A 180 18.14 22.34 -15.96
C ASP A 180 16.69 22.82 -15.81
N VAL A 181 16.34 23.37 -14.64
CA VAL A 181 15.00 23.91 -14.36
C VAL A 181 15.01 25.44 -14.23
N CYS A 182 16.07 26.11 -14.68
CA CYS A 182 16.19 27.56 -14.61
C CYS A 182 15.27 28.24 -15.63
N ARG A 183 14.27 28.98 -15.14
CA ARG A 183 13.35 29.76 -15.99
C ARG A 183 14.07 30.78 -16.88
N ASN A 184 15.15 31.37 -16.39
CA ASN A 184 15.95 32.31 -17.17
C ASN A 184 16.70 31.61 -18.32
N LYS A 185 17.20 30.39 -18.09
CA LYS A 185 17.85 29.58 -19.13
C LYS A 185 16.84 29.13 -20.18
N ALA A 186 15.68 28.61 -19.77
CA ALA A 186 14.61 28.24 -20.69
C ALA A 186 14.15 29.44 -21.56
N SER A 187 14.06 30.64 -20.95
CA SER A 187 13.76 31.85 -21.71
C SER A 187 14.89 32.26 -22.66
N TRP A 188 16.16 32.02 -22.30
CA TRP A 188 17.31 32.32 -23.15
C TRP A 188 17.42 31.34 -24.32
N ASP A 189 17.24 30.04 -24.07
CA ASP A 189 17.23 29.00 -25.10
C ASP A 189 16.10 29.25 -26.12
N ASN A 190 14.90 29.59 -25.67
CA ASN A 190 13.80 29.96 -26.56
C ASN A 190 14.12 31.21 -27.40
N ARG A 191 14.80 32.21 -26.84
CA ARG A 191 15.24 33.39 -27.62
C ARG A 191 16.31 33.02 -28.64
N LYS A 192 17.22 32.10 -28.31
CA LYS A 192 18.26 31.61 -29.23
C LYS A 192 17.66 30.77 -30.36
N ILE A 193 16.68 29.92 -30.07
CA ILE A 193 15.94 29.15 -31.08
C ILE A 193 15.19 30.11 -32.02
N ASN A 194 14.47 31.09 -31.47
CA ASN A 194 13.76 32.08 -32.29
C ASN A 194 14.72 32.92 -33.13
N ALA A 195 15.87 33.34 -32.59
CA ALA A 195 16.88 34.08 -33.34
C ALA A 195 17.49 33.24 -34.48
N ASN A 196 17.71 31.94 -34.26
CA ASN A 196 18.21 31.02 -35.29
C ASN A 196 17.15 30.75 -36.37
N MET A 197 15.87 30.61 -36.01
CA MET A 197 14.76 30.48 -36.98
C MET A 197 14.63 31.73 -37.84
N SER A 198 14.73 32.92 -37.22
CA SER A 198 14.72 34.21 -37.92
C SER A 198 15.87 34.36 -38.92
N PHE A 199 17.03 33.77 -38.62
CA PHE A 199 18.20 33.77 -39.50
C PHE A 199 18.03 32.82 -40.70
N MET A 200 17.36 31.67 -40.52
CA MET A 200 17.08 30.73 -41.61
C MET A 200 15.97 31.21 -42.56
N ASP A 201 14.97 31.92 -42.05
CA ASP A 201 13.91 32.53 -42.86
C ASP A 201 14.45 33.67 -43.75
N ASN A 202 15.47 34.40 -43.29
CA ASN A 202 16.14 35.42 -44.09
C ASN A 202 17.11 34.84 -45.15
N GLN A 203 17.63 33.62 -44.99
CA GLN A 203 18.46 32.96 -46.02
C GLN A 203 17.64 32.32 -47.14
N THR A 204 16.36 32.04 -46.91
CA THR A 204 15.47 31.43 -47.91
C THR A 204 14.78 32.47 -48.81
N THR A 205 14.89 33.76 -48.49
CA THR A 205 14.27 34.86 -49.25
C THR A 205 15.22 35.59 -50.22
N GLU A 206 16.52 35.28 -50.24
CA GLU A 206 17.50 35.86 -51.19
C GLU A 206 17.83 34.92 -52.38
N LYS A 207 16.81 34.34 -53.02
CA LYS A 207 16.94 33.74 -54.36
C LYS A 207 15.92 34.29 -55.34
#